data_AF-A0A950L2Z5-F1
#
_entry.id   AF-A0A950L2Z5-F1
#
_cell.length_a   1.000
_cell.length_b   1.000
_cell.length_c   1.000
_cell.angle_alpha   90.00
_cell.angle_beta   90.00
_cell.angle_gamma   90.00
#
_symmetry.space_group_name_H-M   'P 1'
#
loop_
_entity.id
_entity.type
_entity.pdbx_description
1 polymer ?
#
loop_
_entity_poly.entity_id
_entity_poly.type
_entity_poly.pdbx_seq_one_letter_code
_entity_poly.pdbx_strand_id
1 'polypeptide(L)'
;MSALRVLAALALLAAGFYGLYELVESPRSDAFEPVITHGGGHLVALTFDDGPTPGVTDHLLSVLERERVPATFFVVGRAARRNPGLLRRMRADGDEVENHSETHPHLNALLARYALDAEIANAGDAIAAATGARPRYLRPPFGARNAAVLDAARRHGLRVVLWSAMLDETSPHADREELVRTLLRQVRDGAIVVLHDGDQGRGDAGERAYEAALAPRVIAALRAQGYGFVTVDQLVARSER
;
A
#
# COMPACT_ATOMS: atom_id res chain seq x y z
N MET A 1 18.53 -40.54 -6.25
CA MET A 1 17.88 -40.05 -5.01
C MET A 1 16.44 -40.52 -5.01
N SER A 2 15.91 -41.06 -3.90
CA SER A 2 14.51 -41.51 -3.88
C SER A 2 13.55 -40.32 -3.98
N ALA A 3 12.40 -40.50 -4.62
CA ALA A 3 11.37 -39.46 -4.77
C ALA A 3 11.00 -38.81 -3.43
N LEU A 4 11.01 -39.59 -2.34
CA LEU A 4 10.77 -39.11 -0.98
C LEU A 4 11.80 -38.07 -0.50
N ARG A 5 13.08 -38.21 -0.85
CA ARG A 5 14.13 -37.25 -0.49
C ARG A 5 14.00 -35.94 -1.27
N VAL A 6 13.58 -36.01 -2.53
CA VAL A 6 13.30 -34.83 -3.35
C VAL A 6 12.09 -34.07 -2.81
N LEU A 7 11.00 -34.78 -2.49
CA LEU A 7 9.80 -34.17 -1.90
C LEU A 7 10.09 -33.54 -0.52
N ALA A 8 10.88 -34.19 0.33
CA ALA A 8 11.29 -33.63 1.62
C ALA A 8 12.15 -32.36 1.46
N ALA A 9 13.09 -32.34 0.49
CA ALA A 9 13.90 -31.15 0.22
C ALA A 9 13.05 -29.99 -0.33
N LEU A 10 12.09 -30.26 -1.22
CA LEU A 10 11.16 -29.25 -1.73
C LEU A 10 10.26 -28.69 -0.63
N ALA A 11 9.76 -29.55 0.27
CA ALA A 11 8.95 -29.12 1.41
C ALA A 11 9.75 -28.23 2.38
N LEU A 12 11.01 -28.57 2.67
CA LEU A 12 11.88 -27.74 3.52
C LEU A 12 12.21 -26.39 2.86
N LEU A 13 12.45 -26.38 1.55
CA LEU A 13 12.66 -25.14 0.79
C LEU A 13 11.41 -24.25 0.80
N ALA A 14 10.23 -24.82 0.55
CA ALA A 14 8.97 -24.09 0.61
C ALA A 14 8.68 -23.55 2.01
N ALA A 15 8.91 -24.35 3.05
CA ALA A 15 8.77 -23.90 4.44
C ALA A 15 9.77 -22.80 4.78
N GLY A 16 11.01 -22.87 4.29
CA GLY A 16 12.01 -21.81 4.45
C GLY A 16 11.62 -20.51 3.76
N PHE A 17 11.10 -20.58 2.53
CA PHE A 17 10.62 -19.41 1.79
C PHE A 17 9.39 -18.78 2.47
N TYR A 18 8.42 -19.61 2.88
CA TYR A 18 7.25 -19.15 3.62
C TYR A 18 7.64 -18.51 4.97
N GLY A 19 8.59 -19.10 5.69
CA GLY A 19 9.14 -18.53 6.92
C GLY A 19 9.84 -17.18 6.69
N LEU A 20 10.55 -17.03 5.57
CA LEU A 20 11.16 -15.75 5.20
C LEU A 20 10.09 -14.70 4.86
N TYR A 21 9.05 -15.05 4.10
CA TYR A 21 7.92 -14.18 3.82
C TYR A 21 7.21 -13.71 5.11
N GLU A 22 6.86 -14.64 6.00
CA GLU A 22 6.22 -14.31 7.29
C GLU A 22 7.12 -13.42 8.15
N LEU A 23 8.43 -13.53 8.01
CA LEU A 23 9.38 -12.69 8.73
C LEU A 23 9.46 -11.27 8.15
N VAL A 24 9.62 -11.14 6.82
CA VAL A 24 10.07 -9.88 6.19
C VAL A 24 9.01 -9.11 5.42
N GLU A 25 7.92 -9.76 5.02
CA GLU A 25 6.87 -9.15 4.19
C GLU A 25 5.52 -9.13 4.89
N SER A 26 5.21 -10.13 5.72
CA SER A 26 3.94 -10.21 6.45
C SER A 26 3.71 -8.97 7.33
N PRO A 27 2.54 -8.31 7.23
CA PRO A 27 2.18 -7.20 8.12
C PRO A 27 2.07 -7.60 9.58
N ARG A 28 1.94 -8.90 9.88
CA ARG A 28 1.83 -9.45 11.25
C ARG A 28 3.17 -9.78 11.88
N SER A 29 4.27 -9.57 11.17
CA SER A 29 5.61 -9.86 11.71
C SER A 29 6.01 -8.89 12.80
N ASP A 30 6.26 -9.43 14.00
CA ASP A 30 6.85 -8.75 15.15
C ASP A 30 8.38 -8.89 15.20
N ALA A 31 9.01 -9.40 14.13
CA ALA A 31 10.44 -9.63 14.10
C ALA A 31 11.28 -8.34 14.00
N PHE A 32 10.63 -7.21 13.75
CA PHE A 32 11.24 -5.90 13.65
C PHE A 32 10.52 -4.90 14.55
N GLU A 33 11.01 -3.66 14.56
CA GLU A 33 10.32 -2.60 15.29
C GLU A 33 8.85 -2.47 14.82
N PRO A 34 7.90 -2.17 15.72
CA PRO A 34 6.49 -2.07 15.37
C PRO A 34 6.24 -1.06 14.25
N VAL A 35 5.41 -1.44 13.29
CA VAL A 35 4.96 -0.60 12.17
C VAL A 35 3.46 -0.35 12.27
N ILE A 36 2.96 0.66 11.57
CA ILE A 36 1.52 0.97 11.57
C ILE A 36 0.81 -0.02 10.65
N THR A 37 -0.10 -0.82 11.18
CA THR A 37 -0.92 -1.78 10.41
C THR A 37 -2.42 -1.52 10.53
N HIS A 38 -2.82 -0.83 11.61
CA HIS A 38 -4.18 -0.41 11.89
C HIS A 38 -4.15 0.82 12.82
N GLY A 39 -5.29 1.47 12.98
CA GLY A 39 -5.54 2.45 14.04
C GLY A 39 -6.60 1.94 15.01
N GLY A 40 -7.54 2.82 15.38
CA GLY A 40 -8.63 2.48 16.29
C GLY A 40 -9.95 3.18 15.97
N GLY A 41 -10.99 2.75 16.67
CA GLY A 41 -12.37 3.21 16.49
C GLY A 41 -13.07 2.58 15.27
N HIS A 42 -14.36 2.86 15.13
CA HIS A 42 -15.17 2.36 14.03
C HIS A 42 -14.94 3.16 12.73
N LEU A 43 -13.67 3.16 12.30
CA LEU A 43 -13.11 3.90 11.18
C LEU A 43 -12.28 2.97 10.30
N VAL A 44 -12.12 3.33 9.04
CA VAL A 44 -11.24 2.67 8.07
C VAL A 44 -10.48 3.70 7.25
N ALA A 45 -9.25 3.36 6.86
CA ALA A 45 -8.48 4.09 5.87
C ALA A 45 -8.39 3.28 4.58
N LEU A 46 -8.94 3.81 3.49
CA LEU A 46 -8.73 3.26 2.15
C LEU A 46 -7.40 3.77 1.62
N THR A 47 -6.58 2.85 1.14
CA THR A 47 -5.26 3.16 0.60
C THR A 47 -5.08 2.55 -0.78
N PHE A 48 -4.37 3.27 -1.64
CA PHE A 48 -4.14 2.89 -3.03
C PHE A 48 -2.65 2.93 -3.35
N ASP A 49 -2.14 1.80 -3.84
CA ASP A 49 -0.72 1.61 -4.14
C ASP A 49 -0.46 1.58 -5.66
N ASP A 50 0.81 1.76 -6.02
CA ASP A 50 1.41 1.62 -7.36
C ASP A 50 1.14 2.72 -8.38
N GLY A 51 0.12 3.54 -8.17
CA GLY A 51 -0.17 4.68 -9.02
C GLY A 51 0.81 5.86 -8.86
N PRO A 52 0.47 7.01 -9.46
CA PRO A 52 -0.73 7.27 -10.26
C PRO A 52 -0.65 6.70 -11.69
N THR A 53 -1.77 6.20 -12.19
CA THR A 53 -1.98 5.72 -13.56
C THR A 53 -3.07 6.54 -14.27
N PRO A 54 -2.74 7.25 -15.36
CA PRO A 54 -3.72 8.00 -16.15
C PRO A 54 -4.90 7.13 -16.60
N GLY A 55 -6.12 7.67 -16.49
CA GLY A 55 -7.36 6.98 -16.84
C GLY A 55 -7.91 6.07 -15.75
N VAL A 56 -7.06 5.45 -14.92
CA VAL A 56 -7.48 4.65 -13.75
C VAL A 56 -7.59 5.53 -12.52
N THR A 57 -6.49 6.18 -12.12
CA THR A 57 -6.44 7.07 -10.96
C THR A 57 -7.40 8.25 -11.13
N ASP A 58 -7.51 8.83 -12.33
CA ASP A 58 -8.46 9.93 -12.60
C ASP A 58 -9.92 9.54 -12.31
N HIS A 59 -10.29 8.32 -12.70
CA HIS A 59 -11.64 7.79 -12.48
C HIS A 59 -11.86 7.47 -11.00
N LEU A 60 -10.86 6.86 -10.34
CA LEU A 60 -10.89 6.58 -8.92
C LEU A 60 -11.07 7.86 -8.09
N LEU A 61 -10.33 8.93 -8.39
CA LEU A 61 -10.49 10.22 -7.71
C LEU A 61 -11.92 10.77 -7.86
N SER A 62 -12.50 10.67 -9.06
CA SER A 62 -13.90 11.08 -9.30
C SER A 62 -14.92 10.22 -8.54
N VAL A 63 -14.59 8.95 -8.22
CA VAL A 63 -15.40 8.10 -7.34
C VAL A 63 -15.28 8.58 -5.89
N LEU A 64 -14.06 8.76 -5.39
CA LEU A 64 -13.80 9.18 -4.01
C LEU A 64 -14.45 10.53 -3.71
N GLU A 65 -14.32 11.50 -4.62
CA GLU A 65 -14.94 12.83 -4.52
C GLU A 65 -16.47 12.74 -4.42
N ARG A 66 -17.11 12.00 -5.35
CA ARG A 66 -18.57 11.80 -5.34
C ARG A 66 -19.05 11.12 -4.06
N GLU A 67 -18.30 10.14 -3.59
CA GLU A 67 -18.62 9.38 -2.38
C GLU A 67 -18.26 10.15 -1.10
N ARG A 68 -17.55 11.28 -1.21
CA ARG A 68 -16.99 12.08 -0.10
C ARG A 68 -16.15 11.22 0.85
N VAL A 69 -15.29 10.39 0.27
CA VAL A 69 -14.40 9.48 1.00
C VAL A 69 -12.96 9.95 0.78
N PRO A 70 -12.25 10.40 1.83
CA PRO A 70 -10.82 10.66 1.73
C PRO A 70 -10.05 9.34 1.66
N ALA A 71 -8.91 9.36 0.96
CA ALA A 71 -8.00 8.22 0.85
C ALA A 71 -6.53 8.62 1.03
N THR A 72 -5.67 7.61 1.17
CA THR A 72 -4.21 7.79 1.16
C THR A 72 -3.59 7.01 -0.01
N PHE A 73 -2.90 7.71 -0.90
CA PHE A 73 -2.22 7.12 -2.05
C PHE A 73 -0.74 6.92 -1.75
N PHE A 74 -0.24 5.69 -1.77
CA PHE A 74 1.19 5.40 -1.73
C PHE A 74 1.70 5.33 -3.18
N VAL A 75 2.32 6.42 -3.64
CA VAL A 75 2.68 6.57 -5.05
C VAL A 75 4.12 6.18 -5.33
N VAL A 76 4.34 5.57 -6.49
CA VAL A 76 5.69 5.27 -6.97
C VAL A 76 6.30 6.51 -7.59
N GLY A 77 7.52 6.88 -7.18
CA GLY A 77 8.18 8.14 -7.55
C GLY A 77 8.26 8.38 -9.07
N ARG A 78 8.57 7.35 -9.87
CA ARG A 78 8.60 7.46 -11.33
C ARG A 78 7.23 7.78 -11.93
N ALA A 79 6.15 7.24 -11.36
CA ALA A 79 4.78 7.51 -11.80
C ALA A 79 4.34 8.92 -11.36
N ALA A 80 4.68 9.32 -10.13
CA ALA A 80 4.44 10.66 -9.61
C ALA A 80 5.07 11.75 -10.51
N ARG A 81 6.32 11.57 -10.95
CA ARG A 81 6.99 12.52 -11.85
C ARG A 81 6.33 12.66 -13.22
N ARG A 82 5.77 11.57 -13.75
CA ARG A 82 5.06 11.60 -15.04
C ARG A 82 3.69 12.26 -14.92
N ASN A 83 3.07 12.18 -13.74
CA ASN A 83 1.69 12.58 -13.52
C ASN A 83 1.52 13.61 -12.37
N PRO A 84 2.26 14.73 -12.35
CA PRO A 84 2.18 15.68 -11.24
C PRO A 84 0.81 16.36 -11.12
N GLY A 85 0.02 16.40 -12.20
CA GLY A 85 -1.35 16.88 -12.18
C GLY A 85 -2.28 16.02 -11.31
N LEU A 86 -2.11 14.70 -11.34
CA LEU A 86 -2.88 13.77 -10.52
C LEU A 86 -2.56 13.93 -9.04
N LEU A 87 -1.28 14.12 -8.69
CA LEU A 87 -0.87 14.39 -7.31
C LEU A 87 -1.45 15.70 -6.77
N ARG A 88 -1.48 16.76 -7.60
CA ARG A 88 -2.13 18.02 -7.22
C ARG A 88 -3.63 17.85 -6.99
N ARG A 89 -4.29 17.05 -7.83
CA ARG A 89 -5.71 16.74 -7.69
C ARG A 89 -5.98 15.98 -6.39
N MET A 90 -5.25 14.90 -6.09
CA MET A 90 -5.34 14.18 -4.81
C MET A 90 -5.33 15.15 -3.62
N ARG A 91 -4.35 16.06 -3.58
CA ARG A 91 -4.25 17.05 -2.51
C ARG A 91 -5.41 18.05 -2.46
N ALA A 92 -5.88 18.50 -3.62
CA ALA A 92 -7.00 19.44 -3.71
C ALA A 92 -8.32 18.80 -3.24
N ASP A 93 -8.49 17.49 -3.50
CA ASP A 93 -9.68 16.71 -3.13
C ASP A 93 -9.64 16.27 -1.66
N GLY A 94 -8.54 16.52 -0.95
CA GLY A 94 -8.37 16.24 0.48
C GLY A 94 -7.67 14.91 0.79
N ASP A 95 -7.16 14.22 -0.24
CA ASP A 95 -6.43 12.97 -0.10
C ASP A 95 -4.98 13.18 0.36
N GLU A 96 -4.39 12.10 0.86
CA GLU A 96 -2.97 12.01 1.17
C GLU A 96 -2.16 11.39 0.05
N VAL A 97 -0.92 11.84 -0.08
CA VAL A 97 0.05 11.33 -1.07
C VAL A 97 1.33 10.99 -0.31
N GLU A 98 1.66 9.70 -0.28
CA GLU A 98 2.69 9.10 0.54
C GLU A 98 3.66 8.26 -0.31
N ASN A 99 4.77 7.83 0.29
CA ASN A 99 5.90 7.27 -0.44
C ASN A 99 5.78 5.76 -0.66
N HIS A 100 5.91 5.31 -1.92
CA HIS A 100 5.97 3.89 -2.29
C HIS A 100 7.25 3.50 -3.04
N SER A 101 8.39 4.08 -2.64
CA SER A 101 9.69 4.01 -3.33
C SER A 101 9.69 4.63 -4.73
N GLU A 102 10.86 4.68 -5.35
CA GLU A 102 11.06 5.35 -6.63
C GLU A 102 10.72 4.43 -7.80
N THR A 103 11.19 3.18 -7.74
CA THR A 103 11.08 2.21 -8.83
C THR A 103 10.33 0.93 -8.47
N HIS A 104 9.77 0.84 -7.26
CA HIS A 104 9.08 -0.33 -6.72
C HIS A 104 9.97 -1.60 -6.59
N PRO A 105 11.21 -1.54 -6.07
CA PRO A 105 12.00 -2.74 -5.80
C PRO A 105 11.65 -3.37 -4.44
N HIS A 106 12.04 -4.63 -4.22
CA HIS A 106 12.13 -5.18 -2.87
C HIS A 106 13.22 -4.42 -2.08
N LEU A 107 12.84 -3.43 -1.27
CA LEU A 107 13.78 -2.54 -0.58
C LEU A 107 14.72 -3.31 0.36
N ASN A 108 14.25 -4.40 0.96
CA ASN A 108 15.04 -5.27 1.83
C ASN A 108 16.15 -6.05 1.09
N ALA A 109 16.10 -6.14 -0.25
CA ALA A 109 17.13 -6.74 -1.09
C ALA A 109 18.22 -5.75 -1.52
N LEU A 110 18.03 -4.44 -1.27
CA LEU A 110 19.03 -3.41 -1.59
C LEU A 110 20.12 -3.38 -0.52
N LEU A 111 21.24 -4.04 -0.81
CA LEU A 111 22.38 -4.12 0.13
C LEU A 111 23.13 -2.80 0.28
N ALA A 112 23.10 -1.96 -0.76
CA ALA A 112 23.78 -0.68 -0.75
C ALA A 112 22.90 0.40 -0.11
N ARG A 113 23.36 0.97 1.01
CA ARG A 113 22.66 2.05 1.72
C ARG A 113 22.27 3.22 0.82
N TYR A 114 23.15 3.64 -0.09
CA TYR A 114 22.87 4.75 -1.00
C TYR A 114 21.73 4.43 -1.98
N ALA A 115 21.59 3.17 -2.40
CA ALA A 115 20.53 2.75 -3.32
C ALA A 115 19.17 2.77 -2.62
N LEU A 116 19.12 2.26 -1.39
CA LEU A 116 17.94 2.32 -0.53
C LEU A 116 17.53 3.77 -0.22
N ASP A 117 18.49 4.63 0.14
CA ASP A 117 18.22 6.04 0.41
C ASP A 117 17.74 6.78 -0.86
N ALA A 118 18.28 6.44 -2.04
CA ALA A 118 17.85 7.03 -3.30
C ALA A 118 16.41 6.65 -3.66
N GLU A 119 15.99 5.41 -3.40
CA GLU A 119 14.61 4.96 -3.62
C GLU A 119 13.59 5.77 -2.79
N ILE A 120 13.92 6.05 -1.53
CA ILE A 120 13.03 6.80 -0.64
C ILE A 120 13.08 8.30 -0.98
N ALA A 121 14.28 8.87 -1.11
CA ALA A 121 14.45 10.31 -1.32
C ALA A 121 13.87 10.79 -2.66
N ASN A 122 14.15 10.08 -3.75
CA ASN A 122 13.72 10.50 -5.08
C ASN A 122 12.19 10.48 -5.23
N ALA A 123 11.53 9.50 -4.62
CA ALA A 123 10.08 9.44 -4.56
C ALA A 123 9.51 10.58 -3.71
N GLY A 124 10.11 10.85 -2.55
CA GLY A 124 9.72 11.96 -1.68
C GLY A 124 9.86 13.33 -2.35
N ASP A 125 10.93 13.54 -3.12
CA ASP A 125 11.16 14.77 -3.87
C ASP A 125 10.17 14.92 -5.04
N ALA A 126 9.84 13.82 -5.73
CA ALA A 126 8.80 13.84 -6.77
C ALA A 126 7.43 14.24 -6.21
N ILE A 127 7.06 13.68 -5.06
CA ILE A 127 5.82 14.03 -4.34
C ILE A 127 5.84 15.50 -3.96
N ALA A 128 6.90 15.95 -3.26
CA ALA A 128 7.00 17.33 -2.78
C ALA A 128 6.99 18.36 -3.92
N ALA A 129 7.64 18.06 -5.05
CA ALA A 129 7.63 18.93 -6.22
C ALA A 129 6.23 19.10 -6.82
N ALA A 130 5.39 18.06 -6.76
CA ALA A 130 4.04 18.12 -7.30
C ALA A 130 3.02 18.71 -6.30
N THR A 131 3.13 18.37 -5.01
CA THR A 131 2.12 18.66 -3.98
C THR A 131 2.45 19.84 -3.09
N GLY A 132 3.71 20.27 -3.03
CA GLY A 132 4.22 21.23 -2.05
C GLY A 132 4.39 20.64 -0.63
N ALA A 133 4.14 19.35 -0.43
CA ALA A 133 4.25 18.68 0.87
C ALA A 133 5.12 17.43 0.77
N ARG A 134 6.00 17.21 1.76
CA ARG A 134 6.76 15.96 1.86
C ARG A 134 5.88 14.84 2.41
N PRO A 135 6.08 13.59 1.96
CA PRO A 135 5.40 12.45 2.56
C PRO A 135 5.82 12.29 4.03
N ARG A 136 4.93 11.69 4.82
CA ARG A 136 5.13 11.33 6.24
C ARG A 136 5.26 9.83 6.43
N TYR A 137 4.78 9.06 5.46
CA TYR A 137 4.74 7.62 5.51
C TYR A 137 5.47 6.99 4.33
N LEU A 138 6.12 5.86 4.61
CA LEU A 138 6.63 4.92 3.62
C LEU A 138 5.81 3.64 3.72
N ARG A 139 5.27 3.17 2.61
CA ARG A 139 4.89 1.76 2.47
C ARG A 139 5.96 1.08 1.61
N PRO A 140 6.76 0.15 2.15
CA PRO A 140 7.70 -0.62 1.34
C PRO A 140 6.92 -1.45 0.29
N PRO A 141 7.34 -1.47 -0.98
CA PRO A 141 6.85 -2.41 -1.97
C PRO A 141 6.76 -3.83 -1.41
N PHE A 142 5.67 -4.54 -1.70
CA PHE A 142 5.40 -5.90 -1.22
C PHE A 142 5.29 -6.05 0.32
N GLY A 143 5.36 -4.96 1.08
CA GLY A 143 5.55 -5.00 2.54
C GLY A 143 6.98 -5.38 2.97
N ALA A 144 7.89 -5.50 2.02
CA ALA A 144 9.23 -6.05 2.19
C ALA A 144 10.14 -5.12 3.01
N ARG A 145 10.44 -5.55 4.24
CA ARG A 145 11.19 -4.76 5.22
C ARG A 145 12.23 -5.57 5.97
N ASN A 146 13.23 -4.84 6.47
CA ASN A 146 14.21 -5.30 7.46
C ASN A 146 14.70 -4.07 8.25
N ALA A 147 15.62 -4.27 9.20
CA ALA A 147 16.17 -3.18 10.01
C ALA A 147 16.79 -2.04 9.19
N ALA A 148 17.38 -2.33 8.03
CA ALA A 148 17.96 -1.31 7.15
C ALA A 148 16.89 -0.44 6.48
N VAL A 149 15.78 -1.04 6.03
CA VAL A 149 14.62 -0.32 5.47
C VAL A 149 13.99 0.59 6.51
N LEU A 150 13.80 0.09 7.73
CA LEU A 150 13.22 0.84 8.84
C LEU A 150 14.12 2.02 9.26
N ASP A 151 15.42 1.80 9.38
CA ASP A 151 16.37 2.87 9.67
C ASP A 151 16.42 3.91 8.54
N ALA A 152 16.35 3.48 7.27
CA ALA A 152 16.26 4.39 6.14
C ALA A 152 15.00 5.26 6.20
N ALA A 153 13.83 4.67 6.46
CA ALA A 153 12.58 5.41 6.64
C ALA A 153 12.73 6.49 7.73
N ARG A 154 13.27 6.12 8.91
CA ARG A 154 13.52 7.07 10.01
C ARG A 154 14.46 8.21 9.63
N ARG A 155 15.56 7.92 8.91
CA ARG A 155 16.51 8.96 8.45
C ARG A 155 15.87 9.97 7.50
N HIS A 156 14.86 9.55 6.74
CA HIS A 156 14.05 10.43 5.87
C HIS A 156 12.83 11.03 6.59
N GLY A 157 12.70 10.83 7.90
CA GLY A 157 11.59 11.35 8.70
C GLY A 157 10.25 10.65 8.45
N LEU A 158 10.27 9.43 7.89
CA LEU A 158 9.09 8.66 7.54
C LEU A 158 8.81 7.57 8.58
N ARG A 159 7.52 7.33 8.82
CA ARG A 159 7.05 6.13 9.55
C ARG A 159 6.62 5.06 8.55
N VAL A 160 6.79 3.78 8.89
CA VAL A 160 6.35 2.68 8.02
C VAL A 160 4.89 2.34 8.26
N VAL A 161 4.12 2.28 7.18
CA VAL A 161 2.70 1.89 7.15
C VAL A 161 2.52 0.67 6.26
N LEU A 162 1.88 -0.36 6.80
CA LEU A 162 1.43 -1.55 6.08
C LEU A 162 -0.10 -1.57 6.08
N TRP A 163 -0.71 -2.74 6.30
CA TRP A 163 -2.15 -2.94 6.20
C TRP A 163 -2.65 -4.05 7.11
N SER A 164 -3.96 -4.05 7.32
CA SER A 164 -4.68 -5.11 8.03
C SER A 164 -5.67 -5.85 7.13
N ALA A 165 -5.98 -5.30 5.96
CA ALA A 165 -6.86 -5.92 4.96
C ALA A 165 -6.36 -5.62 3.55
N MET A 166 -6.20 -6.65 2.73
CA MET A 166 -5.74 -6.55 1.33
C MET A 166 -6.27 -7.76 0.56
N LEU A 167 -6.44 -7.63 -0.75
CA LEU A 167 -6.64 -8.79 -1.61
C LEU A 167 -5.31 -9.53 -1.77
N ASP A 168 -5.31 -10.84 -1.67
CA ASP A 168 -4.18 -11.65 -2.10
C ASP A 168 -3.89 -11.42 -3.60
N GLU A 169 -2.82 -12.01 -4.16
CA GLU A 169 -2.55 -11.91 -5.61
C GLU A 169 -3.66 -12.61 -6.41
N THR A 170 -4.81 -11.94 -6.53
CA THR A 170 -6.03 -12.47 -7.08
C THR A 170 -6.06 -12.23 -8.57
N SER A 171 -6.58 -13.25 -9.27
CA SER A 171 -6.73 -13.19 -10.72
C SER A 171 -7.59 -12.00 -11.14
N PRO A 172 -7.22 -11.27 -12.21
CA PRO A 172 -8.08 -10.27 -12.82
C PRO A 172 -9.42 -10.84 -13.31
N HIS A 173 -9.59 -12.16 -13.38
CA HIS A 173 -10.82 -12.82 -13.78
C HIS A 173 -11.71 -13.27 -12.62
N ALA A 174 -11.30 -13.05 -11.37
CA ALA A 174 -12.09 -13.39 -10.20
C ALA A 174 -13.40 -12.58 -10.13
N ASP A 175 -14.45 -13.21 -9.61
CA ASP A 175 -15.74 -12.56 -9.43
C ASP A 175 -15.62 -11.35 -8.49
N ARG A 176 -16.18 -10.22 -8.92
CA ARG A 176 -16.00 -8.95 -8.21
C ARG A 176 -16.70 -8.92 -6.86
N GLU A 177 -17.85 -9.59 -6.74
CA GLU A 177 -18.55 -9.69 -5.45
C GLU A 177 -17.82 -10.61 -4.49
N GLU A 178 -17.22 -11.68 -4.98
CA GLU A 178 -16.34 -12.54 -4.19
C GLU A 178 -15.10 -11.81 -3.67
N LEU A 179 -14.43 -11.02 -4.52
CA LEU A 179 -13.28 -10.21 -4.12
C LEU A 179 -13.65 -9.22 -3.01
N VAL A 180 -14.74 -8.45 -3.21
CA VAL A 180 -15.23 -7.51 -2.19
C VAL A 180 -15.56 -8.25 -0.88
N ARG A 181 -16.28 -9.38 -0.94
CA ARG A 181 -16.56 -10.18 0.27
C ARG A 181 -15.29 -10.67 0.95
N THR A 182 -14.27 -11.09 0.19
CA THR A 182 -13.00 -11.58 0.74
C THR A 182 -12.21 -10.49 1.42
N LEU A 183 -12.16 -9.30 0.83
CA LEU A 183 -11.56 -8.12 1.46
C LEU A 183 -12.28 -7.77 2.77
N LEU A 184 -13.61 -7.67 2.73
CA LEU A 184 -14.42 -7.25 3.89
C LEU A 184 -14.33 -8.20 5.08
N ARG A 185 -14.07 -9.51 4.87
CA ARG A 185 -13.87 -10.46 5.98
C ARG A 185 -12.66 -10.11 6.84
N GLN A 186 -11.68 -9.41 6.29
CA GLN A 186 -10.46 -8.99 6.98
C GLN A 186 -10.63 -7.66 7.71
N VAL A 187 -11.64 -6.85 7.38
CA VAL A 187 -11.83 -5.51 7.94
C VAL A 187 -12.32 -5.58 9.39
N ARG A 188 -11.66 -4.81 10.24
CA ARG A 188 -11.99 -4.58 11.66
C ARG A 188 -11.89 -3.08 11.94
N ASP A 189 -12.29 -2.67 13.15
CA ASP A 189 -12.10 -1.31 13.64
C ASP A 189 -10.65 -0.84 13.46
N GLY A 190 -10.51 0.32 12.83
CA GLY A 190 -9.23 0.92 12.52
C GLY A 190 -8.49 0.27 11.34
N ALA A 191 -9.15 -0.49 10.48
CA ALA A 191 -8.47 -1.16 9.38
C ALA A 191 -7.82 -0.18 8.39
N ILE A 192 -6.62 -0.54 7.95
CA ILE A 192 -5.97 0.03 6.77
C ILE A 192 -6.17 -0.97 5.63
N VAL A 193 -6.94 -0.55 4.63
CA VAL A 193 -7.38 -1.38 3.50
C VAL A 193 -6.54 -1.02 2.28
N VAL A 194 -5.93 -2.00 1.63
CA VAL A 194 -5.13 -1.80 0.41
C VAL A 194 -5.91 -2.27 -0.81
N LEU A 195 -5.92 -1.41 -1.82
CA LEU A 195 -6.27 -1.68 -3.21
C LEU A 195 -5.16 -1.09 -4.10
N HIS A 196 -5.13 -1.44 -5.38
CA HIS A 196 -4.15 -0.88 -6.32
C HIS A 196 -4.82 0.00 -7.38
N ASP A 197 -4.17 1.11 -7.72
CA ASP A 197 -4.52 1.98 -8.84
C ASP A 197 -3.43 2.06 -9.93
N GLY A 198 -2.36 1.26 -9.78
CA GLY A 198 -1.33 1.05 -10.78
C GLY A 198 -0.75 -0.36 -10.76
N ASP A 199 0.26 -0.57 -11.60
CA ASP A 199 1.09 -1.77 -11.59
C ASP A 199 2.56 -1.37 -11.44
N GLN A 200 3.02 -1.35 -10.19
CA GLN A 200 4.41 -1.03 -9.80
C GLN A 200 4.93 0.30 -10.38
N GLY A 201 4.06 1.26 -10.69
CA GLY A 201 4.43 2.52 -11.34
C GLY A 201 4.93 2.38 -12.79
N ARG A 202 4.55 1.33 -13.54
CA ARG A 202 4.93 1.15 -14.97
C ARG A 202 4.27 2.16 -15.90
N GLY A 203 3.20 2.82 -15.46
CA GLY A 203 2.49 3.86 -16.22
C GLY A 203 1.24 3.37 -16.94
N ASP A 204 1.01 2.05 -16.91
CA ASP A 204 -0.31 1.44 -17.03
C ASP A 204 -0.62 0.72 -15.70
N ALA A 205 -1.88 0.31 -15.52
CA ALA A 205 -2.33 -0.38 -14.31
C ALA A 205 -2.32 -1.91 -14.46
N GLY A 206 -1.78 -2.42 -15.57
CA GLY A 206 -1.68 -3.85 -15.87
C GLY A 206 -2.95 -4.64 -15.54
N GLU A 207 -2.73 -5.84 -14.99
CA GLU A 207 -3.81 -6.72 -14.53
C GLU A 207 -4.44 -6.27 -13.21
N ARG A 208 -3.82 -5.34 -12.46
CA ARG A 208 -4.31 -4.87 -11.14
C ARG A 208 -5.32 -3.72 -11.23
N ALA A 209 -5.51 -3.14 -12.42
CA ALA A 209 -6.43 -2.03 -12.67
C ALA A 209 -7.87 -2.25 -12.16
N TYR A 210 -8.32 -3.51 -12.05
CA TYR A 210 -9.66 -3.82 -11.57
C TYR A 210 -9.86 -3.50 -10.08
N GLU A 211 -8.80 -3.44 -9.28
CA GLU A 211 -8.91 -3.21 -7.83
C GLU A 211 -9.44 -1.81 -7.53
N ALA A 212 -8.93 -0.79 -8.23
CA ALA A 212 -9.49 0.57 -8.17
C ALA A 212 -10.99 0.60 -8.54
N ALA A 213 -11.43 -0.26 -9.47
CA ALA A 213 -12.85 -0.37 -9.85
C ALA A 213 -13.73 -1.02 -8.78
N LEU A 214 -13.14 -1.67 -7.75
CA LEU A 214 -13.89 -2.19 -6.61
C LEU A 214 -14.28 -1.10 -5.60
N ALA A 215 -13.61 0.06 -5.63
CA ALA A 215 -13.76 1.12 -4.63
C ALA A 215 -15.24 1.51 -4.36
N PRO A 216 -16.13 1.72 -5.35
CA PRO A 216 -17.53 2.05 -5.07
C PRO A 216 -18.25 0.97 -4.24
N ARG A 217 -17.99 -0.32 -4.52
CA ARG A 217 -18.63 -1.43 -3.81
C ARG A 217 -18.07 -1.60 -2.41
N VAL A 218 -16.74 -1.47 -2.26
CA VAL A 218 -16.08 -1.50 -0.95
C VAL A 218 -16.58 -0.36 -0.06
N ILE A 219 -16.67 0.87 -0.60
CA ILE A 219 -17.19 2.04 0.13
C ILE A 219 -18.64 1.80 0.57
N ALA A 220 -19.52 1.37 -0.35
CA ALA A 220 -20.92 1.13 -0.03
C ALA A 220 -21.08 0.08 1.08
N ALA A 221 -20.33 -1.03 0.99
CA ALA A 221 -20.43 -2.12 1.96
C ALA A 221 -19.89 -1.74 3.34
N LEU A 222 -18.77 -1.01 3.41
CA LEU A 222 -18.20 -0.53 4.68
C LEU A 222 -19.10 0.53 5.33
N ARG A 223 -19.67 1.44 4.53
CA ARG A 223 -20.64 2.43 5.02
C ARG A 223 -21.90 1.75 5.56
N ALA A 224 -22.40 0.71 4.90
CA ALA A 224 -23.55 -0.07 5.38
C ALA A 224 -23.27 -0.79 6.71
N GLN A 225 -22.00 -1.08 7.01
CA GLN A 225 -21.57 -1.63 8.31
C GLN A 225 -21.35 -0.55 9.39
N GLY A 226 -21.45 0.74 9.05
CA GLY A 226 -21.33 1.85 9.99
C GLY A 226 -19.95 2.53 10.05
N TYR A 227 -18.98 2.07 9.25
CA TYR A 227 -17.63 2.63 9.29
C TYR A 227 -17.57 4.07 8.76
N GLY A 228 -16.82 4.91 9.47
CA GLY A 228 -16.35 6.19 8.95
C GLY A 228 -15.08 6.04 8.13
N PHE A 229 -14.86 6.94 7.17
CA PHE A 229 -13.66 6.94 6.32
C PHE A 229 -12.74 8.09 6.69
N VAL A 230 -11.45 7.79 6.78
CA VAL A 230 -10.39 8.73 7.15
C VAL A 230 -9.13 8.44 6.35
N THR A 231 -8.21 9.40 6.29
CA THR A 231 -6.86 9.13 5.79
C THR A 231 -6.04 8.35 6.83
N VAL A 232 -4.88 7.83 6.42
CA VAL A 232 -3.94 7.13 7.33
C VAL A 232 -3.47 8.06 8.46
N ASP A 233 -3.10 9.30 8.18
CA ASP A 233 -2.66 10.24 9.23
C ASP A 233 -3.76 10.50 10.26
N GLN A 234 -4.99 10.72 9.79
CA GLN A 234 -6.14 10.95 10.65
C GLN A 234 -6.45 9.73 11.52
N LEU A 235 -6.30 8.54 10.96
CA LEU A 235 -6.49 7.28 11.66
C LEU A 235 -5.44 7.10 12.78
N VAL A 236 -4.17 7.32 12.45
CA VAL A 236 -3.04 7.23 13.38
C VAL A 236 -3.14 8.28 14.50
N ALA A 237 -3.43 9.53 14.15
CA ALA A 237 -3.58 10.61 15.12
C ALA A 237 -4.76 10.41 16.09
N ARG A 238 -5.74 9.56 15.73
CA ARG A 238 -6.85 9.19 16.62
C ARG A 238 -6.50 8.03 17.57
N SER A 239 -5.63 7.11 17.16
CA SER A 239 -5.18 6.00 18.03
C SER A 239 -4.12 6.43 19.05
N GLU A 240 -3.43 7.54 18.82
CA GLU A 240 -2.39 8.07 19.71
C GLU A 240 -2.94 9.02 20.80
N ARG A 241 -4.27 9.25 20.83
CA ARG A 241 -4.96 10.04 21.85
C ARG A 241 -5.65 9.14 22.87
#